data_AF-A0A349JM21-F1
#
_entry.id   AF-A0A349JM21-F1
#
_cell.length_a   1.000
_cell.length_b   1.000
_cell.length_c   1.000
_cell.angle_alpha   90.00
_cell.angle_beta   90.00
_cell.angle_gamma   90.00
#
_symmetry.space_group_name_H-M   'P 1'
#
loop_
_entity.id
_entity.type
_entity.pdbx_description
1 polymer ?
#
loop_
_entity_poly.entity_id
_entity_poly.type
_entity_poly.pdbx_seq_one_letter_code
_entity_poly.pdbx_strand_id
1 'polypeptide(L)'
;EGTVPFVVMEFLSATYGDEYSVEHTEEIGKWFFYEQVIAVPRYVIFRPHTGRIEVYALESERYDNQNPDENERYLIPGLDLFLGVWLGTRE
;
A
#
# COMPACT_ATOMS: atom_id res chain seq x y z
N GLU A 1 -11.75 -7.80 20.18
CA GLU A 1 -10.54 -7.84 19.35
C GLU A 1 -10.99 -8.02 17.90
N GLY A 2 -10.47 -7.22 16.97
CA GLY A 2 -10.87 -7.24 15.57
C GLY A 2 -9.89 -8.06 14.72
N THR A 3 -10.37 -8.67 13.64
CA THR A 3 -9.52 -9.41 12.71
C THR A 3 -8.55 -8.45 12.02
N VAL A 4 -7.26 -8.83 11.95
CA VAL A 4 -6.25 -8.07 11.18
C VAL A 4 -6.64 -8.09 9.70
N PRO A 5 -6.75 -6.93 9.03
CA PRO A 5 -7.03 -6.89 7.60
C PRO A 5 -5.87 -7.51 6.82
N PHE A 6 -6.20 -8.21 5.73
CA PHE A 6 -5.16 -8.82 4.89
C PHE A 6 -4.40 -7.76 4.06
N VAL A 7 -5.11 -6.71 3.64
CA VAL A 7 -4.57 -5.62 2.83
C VAL A 7 -5.01 -4.29 3.43
N VAL A 8 -4.07 -3.35 3.54
CA VAL A 8 -4.35 -1.93 3.77
C VAL A 8 -3.83 -1.15 2.56
N MET A 9 -4.62 -0.19 2.07
CA MET A 9 -4.26 0.65 0.94
C MET A 9 -4.41 2.13 1.30
N GLU A 10 -3.39 2.92 0.97
CA GLU A 10 -3.38 4.36 1.12
C GLU A 10 -3.43 5.07 -0.23
N PHE A 11 -4.23 6.12 -0.31
CA PHE A 11 -4.32 7.01 -1.46
C PHE A 11 -3.53 8.27 -1.12
N LEU A 12 -2.44 8.53 -1.83
CA LEU A 12 -1.71 9.78 -1.63
C LEU A 12 -2.52 10.94 -2.20
N SER A 13 -2.90 11.89 -1.36
CA SER A 13 -3.47 13.16 -1.78
C SER A 13 -2.44 13.96 -2.59
N ALA A 14 -2.92 14.76 -3.54
CA ALA A 14 -2.13 15.54 -4.49
C ALA A 14 -1.14 16.52 -3.86
N THR A 15 -1.38 16.89 -2.61
CA THR A 15 -0.70 17.96 -1.92
C THR A 15 0.59 17.43 -1.30
N TYR A 16 1.60 17.25 -2.16
CA TYR A 16 2.97 17.23 -1.69
C TYR A 16 3.26 18.60 -1.04
N GLY A 17 3.02 18.71 0.26
CA GLY A 17 3.36 19.88 1.07
C GLY A 17 2.23 20.56 1.85
N ASP A 18 0.94 20.22 1.67
CA ASP A 18 -0.14 20.97 2.37
C ASP A 18 -1.04 20.11 3.28
N GLU A 19 -1.16 18.80 3.06
CA GLU A 19 -1.87 17.93 4.00
C GLU A 19 -1.20 16.56 4.09
N TYR A 20 -0.54 16.34 5.23
CA TYR A 20 0.06 15.09 5.69
C TYR A 20 1.28 14.58 4.92
N SER A 21 2.38 15.30 5.16
CA SER A 21 3.59 14.75 5.75
C SER A 21 4.02 13.33 5.30
N VAL A 22 4.75 13.31 4.19
CA VAL A 22 6.05 12.60 4.13
C VAL A 22 7.11 13.42 4.90
N GLU A 23 6.69 14.30 5.80
CA GLU A 23 7.52 14.89 6.81
C GLU A 23 7.64 13.89 7.95
N HIS A 24 8.87 13.44 8.11
CA HIS A 24 9.47 12.67 9.19
C HIS A 24 9.28 13.32 10.58
N THR A 25 8.06 13.72 10.97
CA THR A 25 7.87 14.58 12.13
C THR A 25 6.62 14.31 12.95
N GLU A 26 6.23 13.04 13.13
CA GLU A 26 5.36 12.65 14.25
C GLU A 26 5.58 11.16 14.60
N GLU A 27 6.61 10.94 15.40
CA GLU A 27 6.94 9.86 16.37
C GLU A 27 6.56 8.37 16.17
N ILE A 28 5.69 7.96 15.24
CA ILE A 28 5.51 6.58 14.70
C ILE A 28 4.60 6.74 13.46
N GLY A 29 5.17 6.72 12.26
CA GLY A 29 4.40 6.87 11.02
C GLY A 29 3.46 5.70 10.75
N LYS A 30 2.45 5.89 9.90
CA LYS A 30 1.50 4.84 9.50
C LYS A 30 2.19 3.57 9.00
N TRP A 31 3.32 3.72 8.31
CA TRP A 31 4.20 2.61 7.94
C TRP A 31 4.56 1.74 9.14
N PHE A 32 5.14 2.34 10.18
CA PHE A 32 5.50 1.62 11.41
C PHE A 32 4.26 1.02 12.07
N PHE A 33 3.15 1.75 12.12
CA PHE A 33 1.93 1.24 12.73
C PHE A 33 1.42 -0.03 12.03
N TYR A 34 1.36 -0.04 10.70
CA TYR A 34 0.94 -1.21 9.95
C TYR A 34 1.99 -2.33 9.96
N GLU A 35 3.29 -2.01 9.95
CA GLU A 35 4.38 -2.99 9.91
C GLU A 35 4.59 -3.66 11.27
N GLN A 36 4.70 -2.87 12.34
CA GLN A 36 5.20 -3.30 13.65
C GLN A 36 4.10 -3.48 14.71
N VAL A 37 2.98 -2.78 14.60
CA VAL A 37 1.90 -2.84 15.60
C VAL A 37 0.78 -3.77 15.14
N ILE A 38 0.27 -3.56 13.92
CA ILE A 38 -0.84 -4.35 13.36
C ILE A 38 -0.33 -5.58 12.59
N ALA A 39 0.90 -5.52 12.06
CA ALA A 39 1.51 -6.57 11.25
C ALA A 39 0.61 -6.97 10.05
N VAL A 40 0.17 -5.97 9.29
CA VAL A 40 -0.69 -6.18 8.11
C VAL A 40 0.09 -6.96 7.04
N PRO A 41 -0.42 -8.07 6.50
CA PRO A 41 0.32 -8.87 5.50
C PRO A 41 0.69 -8.11 4.23
N ARG A 42 -0.18 -7.18 3.78
CA ARG A 42 0.02 -6.38 2.58
C ARG A 42 -0.30 -4.91 2.79
N TYR A 43 0.66 -4.07 2.44
CA TYR A 43 0.51 -2.62 2.46
C TYR A 43 0.65 -2.07 1.05
N VAL A 44 -0.30 -1.22 0.64
CA VAL A 44 -0.34 -0.65 -0.71
C VAL A 44 -0.37 0.86 -0.65
N ILE A 45 0.44 1.50 -1.48
CA ILE A 45 0.40 2.95 -1.69
C ILE A 45 -0.04 3.20 -3.13
N PHE A 46 -1.12 3.94 -3.31
CA PHE A 46 -1.61 4.38 -4.62
C PHE A 46 -1.38 5.88 -4.82
N ARG A 47 -0.78 6.21 -5.96
CA ARG A 47 -0.53 7.58 -6.42
C ARG A 47 -1.54 7.93 -7.51
N PRO A 48 -2.67 8.58 -7.18
CA PRO A 48 -3.75 8.83 -8.15
C PRO A 48 -3.32 9.70 -9.34
N HIS A 49 -2.38 10.62 -9.14
CA HIS A 49 -1.88 11.52 -10.19
C HIS A 49 -1.10 10.80 -11.29
N THR A 50 -0.40 9.72 -10.94
CA THR A 50 0.44 8.97 -11.88
C THR A 50 -0.15 7.61 -12.22
N GLY A 51 -1.23 7.19 -11.55
CA GLY A 51 -1.77 5.84 -11.68
C GLY A 51 -0.80 4.76 -11.21
N ARG A 52 0.16 5.07 -10.35
CA ARG A 52 1.14 4.10 -9.85
C ARG A 52 0.69 3.49 -8.53
N ILE A 53 0.93 2.19 -8.38
CA ILE A 53 0.81 1.49 -7.10
C ILE A 53 2.18 0.97 -6.67
N GLU A 54 2.43 0.98 -5.37
CA GLU A 54 3.55 0.32 -4.71
C GLU A 54 2.94 -0.69 -3.74
N VAL A 55 3.36 -1.96 -3.84
CA VAL A 55 2.85 -3.04 -3.00
C VAL A 55 4.00 -3.59 -2.16
N TYR A 56 3.75 -3.73 -0.87
CA TYR A 56 4.69 -4.27 0.09
C TYR A 56 4.10 -5.50 0.77
N ALA A 57 4.94 -6.52 0.98
CA ALA A 57 4.60 -7.70 1.76
C ALA A 57 5.36 -7.68 3.08
N LEU A 58 4.70 -8.05 4.16
CA LEU A 58 5.37 -8.22 5.45
C LEU A 58 6.16 -9.53 5.44
N GLU A 59 7.48 -9.43 5.35
CA GLU A 59 8.41 -10.55 5.30
C GLU A 59 9.47 -10.37 6.39
N SER A 60 9.67 -11.38 7.24
CA SER A 60 10.63 -11.30 8.36
C SER A 60 10.47 -10.03 9.21
N GLU A 61 9.21 -9.68 9.55
CA GLU A 61 8.82 -8.51 10.38
C GLU A 61 9.09 -7.15 9.73
N ARG A 62 9.42 -7.09 8.43
CA ARG A 62 9.63 -5.85 7.68
C ARG A 62 8.90 -5.89 6.35
N TYR A 63 8.50 -4.73 5.87
CA TYR A 63 7.91 -4.63 4.56
C TYR A 63 9.00 -4.74 3.48
N ASP A 64 8.82 -5.68 2.56
CA ASP A 64 9.62 -5.80 1.34
C ASP A 64 8.79 -5.41 0.11
N ASN A 65 9.42 -4.66 -0.80
CA ASN A 65 8.78 -4.18 -2.01
C ASN A 65 8.54 -5.33 -2.97
N GLN A 66 7.31 -5.44 -3.45
CA GLN A 66 6.92 -6.48 -4.38
C GLN A 66 7.11 -5.98 -5.81
N ASN A 67 7.45 -6.88 -6.72
CA ASN A 67 7.48 -6.59 -8.14
C ASN A 67 6.17 -7.02 -8.80
N PRO A 68 5.63 -6.25 -9.76
CA PRO A 68 4.50 -6.68 -10.55
C PRO A 68 4.90 -7.77 -11.57
N ASP A 69 3.88 -8.44 -12.12
CA ASP A 69 4.02 -9.32 -13.27
C ASP A 69 4.23 -8.54 -14.58
N GLU A 70 4.35 -9.27 -15.69
CA GLU A 70 4.52 -8.70 -17.04
C GLU A 70 3.36 -7.80 -17.49
N ASN A 71 2.21 -7.85 -16.80
CA ASN A 71 1.02 -7.04 -17.09
C ASN A 71 0.82 -5.90 -16.09
N GLU A 72 1.85 -5.55 -15.31
CA GLU A 72 1.80 -4.53 -14.26
C GLU A 72 0.81 -4.86 -13.11
N ARG A 73 0.61 -6.15 -12.82
CA ARG A 73 -0.27 -6.62 -11.74
C ARG A 73 0.52 -7.31 -10.63
N TYR A 74 0.11 -7.06 -9.41
CA TYR A 74 0.70 -7.65 -8.21
C TYR A 74 -0.14 -8.83 -7.75
N LEU A 75 0.45 -10.02 -7.72
CA LEU A 75 -0.19 -11.14 -7.05
C LEU A 75 -0.28 -10.84 -5.54
N ILE A 76 -1.46 -11.08 -4.97
CA ILE A 76 -1.73 -11.01 -3.54
C ILE A 76 -1.94 -12.46 -3.04
N PRO A 77 -0.87 -13.17 -2.63
CA PRO A 77 -0.94 -14.52 -2.09
C PRO A 77 -1.87 -14.53 -0.86
N GLY A 78 -2.69 -15.57 -0.70
CA GLY A 78 -3.67 -15.68 0.38
C GLY A 78 -5.06 -15.14 0.04
N LEU A 79 -5.16 -14.28 -0.99
CA LEU A 79 -6.45 -13.93 -1.61
C LEU A 79 -6.63 -14.58 -2.99
N ASP A 80 -5.56 -15.10 -3.60
CA ASP A 80 -5.53 -15.64 -4.96
C ASP A 80 -6.07 -14.65 -6.01
N LEU A 81 -5.78 -13.36 -5.78
CA LEU A 81 -6.19 -12.24 -6.63
C LEU A 81 -4.98 -11.41 -7.07
N PHE A 82 -5.15 -10.71 -8.19
CA PHE A 82 -4.21 -9.72 -8.69
C PHE A 82 -4.71 -8.31 -8.40
N LEU A 83 -3.80 -7.45 -7.97
CA LEU A 83 -4.02 -6.01 -7.86
C LEU A 83 -3.32 -5.29 -9.00
N GLY A 84 -4.04 -4.45 -9.73
CA GLY A 84 -3.48 -3.62 -10.79
C GLY A 84 -4.24 -2.31 -10.89
N VAL A 85 -3.77 -1.41 -11.74
CA VAL A 85 -4.44 -0.14 -12.01
C VAL A 85 -5.18 -0.26 -13.32
N TRP A 86 -6.46 0.11 -13.30
CA TRP A 86 -7.28 0.19 -14.50
C TRP A 86 -7.41 1.64 -14.96
N LEU A 87 -7.05 1.91 -16.21
CA LEU A 87 -7.28 3.19 -16.85
C LEU A 87 -8.53 3.10 -17.73
N GLY A 88 -9.57 3.83 -17.35
CA GLY A 88 -10.78 3.91 -18.16
C GLY A 88 -11.81 4.88 -17.60
N THR A 89 -12.93 4.97 -18.31
CA THR A 89 -14.10 5.76 -17.91
C THR A 89 -15.22 4.80 -17.51
N ARG A 90 -15.90 5.09 -16.40
CA ARG A 90 -17.13 4.38 -16.05
C ARG A 90 -18.26 4.91 -16.93
N GLU A 91 -18.95 4.04 -17.65
CA GLU A 91 -20.23 4.36 -18.30
C GLU A 91 -21.38 4.51 -17.29
#